data_AF-A0A8B6DGE3-F1
#
_entry.id   AF-A0A8B6DGE3-F1
#
_cell.length_a   1.000
_cell.length_b   1.000
_cell.length_c   1.000
_cell.angle_alpha   90.00
_cell.angle_beta   90.00
_cell.angle_gamma   90.00
#
_symmetry.space_group_name_H-M   'P 1'
#
loop_
_entity.id
_entity.type
_entity.pdbx_description
1 polymer ?
#
loop_
_entity_poly.entity_id
_entity_poly.type
_entity_poly.pdbx_seq_one_letter_code
_entity_poly.pdbx_strand_id
1 'polypeptide(L)'
;MSHERHVAREIRDEYVDTMSKIYLSYFKGYLSRLMKLQFEESADKEDLMGAEDSAKKDILVRFKTKKRNSLQYEEISKPTLKNRSTVFTLGSRGNVLTTDLEGPIIVPHASQKQETKHNFESLFRSLHYAVMDNCCREYLFLVDFFMVTGPSATDLFNAIMSKTVSLFLSKMEEYTADCFDSIAIFLCIHIVYRYKSMMNKRGVPAIDRYWDALVHVMWPRFQLILEMNTQSIRAVDPSKLGHIDVRPHYITRRYAEFSAAIVGINQSFPDERVYHLLSQLQTEVENFILKIAAEFPHRKEQLICLINNYDMLLGVLMERTTEDSKETESFKELLTARTGEFIEEILSPYFGGMIMFVKDCEVQMERGGAESIKCDEKRVQQIVRGFNNDWKRALEMINGEVMRAFTNFKNGTQILQRESAL
;
A
#
# COMPACT_ATOMS: atom_id res chain seq x y z
N MET A 1 -21.29 -46.34 42.12
CA MET A 1 -21.59 -46.21 40.66
C MET A 1 -22.62 -45.12 40.30
N SER A 2 -23.89 -45.14 40.76
CA SER A 2 -24.85 -44.07 40.39
C SER A 2 -24.46 -42.70 40.98
N HIS A 3 -24.05 -42.69 42.25
CA HIS A 3 -23.64 -41.46 42.96
C HIS A 3 -22.35 -40.84 42.38
N GLU A 4 -21.38 -41.67 41.95
CA GLU A 4 -20.12 -41.19 41.36
C GLU A 4 -20.35 -40.54 39.99
N ARG A 5 -21.24 -41.10 39.17
CA ARG A 5 -21.63 -40.50 37.88
C ARG A 5 -22.39 -39.19 38.06
N HIS A 6 -23.17 -39.07 39.12
CA HIS A 6 -23.88 -37.84 39.44
C HIS A 6 -22.92 -36.72 39.85
N VAL A 7 -21.98 -37.03 40.76
CA VAL A 7 -20.93 -36.09 41.21
C VAL A 7 -20.03 -35.66 40.04
N ALA A 8 -19.63 -36.59 39.17
CA ALA A 8 -18.83 -36.24 37.99
C ALA A 8 -19.55 -35.28 37.03
N ARG A 9 -20.87 -35.43 36.87
CA ARG A 9 -21.70 -34.51 36.08
C ARG A 9 -21.79 -33.14 36.74
N GLU A 10 -22.00 -33.09 38.05
CA GLU A 10 -22.06 -31.84 38.82
C GLU A 10 -20.74 -31.05 38.70
N ILE A 11 -19.59 -31.72 38.85
CA ILE A 11 -18.27 -31.10 38.68
C ILE A 11 -18.10 -30.53 37.27
N ARG A 12 -18.50 -31.29 36.23
CA ARG A 12 -18.42 -30.83 34.85
C ARG A 12 -19.31 -29.61 34.61
N ASP A 13 -20.55 -29.64 35.08
CA ASP A 13 -21.52 -28.57 34.85
C ASP A 13 -21.09 -27.28 35.59
N GLU A 14 -20.58 -27.41 36.82
CA GLU A 14 -20.00 -26.29 37.59
C GLU A 14 -18.73 -25.72 36.93
N TYR A 15 -17.85 -26.58 36.41
CA TYR A 15 -16.67 -26.16 35.66
C TYR A 15 -17.07 -25.35 34.43
N VAL A 16 -18.02 -25.85 33.63
CA VAL A 16 -18.49 -25.17 32.42
C VAL A 16 -19.09 -23.81 32.76
N ASP A 17 -19.97 -23.72 33.76
CA ASP A 17 -20.61 -22.47 34.15
C ASP A 17 -19.58 -21.44 34.66
N THR A 18 -18.65 -21.88 35.52
CA THR A 18 -17.60 -21.03 36.08
C THR A 18 -16.65 -20.55 34.99
N MET A 19 -16.11 -21.44 34.16
CA MET A 19 -15.15 -21.08 33.12
C MET A 19 -15.77 -20.20 32.03
N SER A 20 -17.03 -20.46 31.64
CA SER A 20 -17.74 -19.61 30.69
C SER A 20 -17.84 -18.16 31.19
N LYS A 21 -18.15 -17.97 32.49
CA LYS A 21 -18.24 -16.64 33.12
C LYS A 21 -16.87 -15.97 33.24
N ILE A 22 -15.85 -16.73 33.64
CA ILE A 22 -14.46 -16.25 33.77
C ILE A 22 -13.99 -15.74 32.41
N TYR A 23 -13.99 -16.59 31.38
CA TYR A 23 -13.49 -16.20 30.06
C TYR A 23 -14.22 -14.98 29.52
N LEU A 24 -15.56 -14.98 29.60
CA LEU A 24 -16.35 -13.85 29.11
C LEU A 24 -15.97 -12.55 29.84
N SER A 25 -15.86 -12.57 31.17
CA SER A 25 -15.54 -11.40 31.98
C SER A 25 -14.14 -10.86 31.67
N TYR A 26 -13.12 -11.72 31.70
CA TYR A 26 -11.74 -11.32 31.47
C TYR A 26 -11.51 -10.81 30.05
N PHE A 27 -12.01 -11.53 29.04
CA PHE A 27 -11.83 -11.11 27.65
C PHE A 27 -12.63 -9.86 27.31
N LYS A 28 -13.84 -9.68 27.85
CA LYS A 28 -14.59 -8.42 27.71
C LYS A 28 -13.83 -7.23 28.31
N GLY A 29 -13.28 -7.42 29.51
CA GLY A 29 -12.46 -6.39 30.18
C GLY A 29 -11.17 -6.09 29.41
N TYR A 30 -10.51 -7.13 28.89
CA TYR A 30 -9.29 -7.00 28.11
C TYR A 30 -9.55 -6.24 26.80
N LEU A 31 -10.55 -6.66 26.02
CA LEU A 31 -10.96 -6.00 24.77
C LEU A 31 -11.26 -4.51 25.00
N SER A 32 -12.11 -4.20 25.99
CA SER A 32 -12.49 -2.81 26.26
C SER A 32 -11.32 -1.92 26.65
N ARG A 33 -10.36 -2.43 27.44
CA ARG A 33 -9.18 -1.65 27.85
C ARG A 33 -8.17 -1.52 26.72
N LEU A 34 -7.99 -2.59 25.94
CA LEU A 34 -6.99 -2.62 24.89
C LEU A 34 -7.37 -1.69 23.73
N MET A 35 -8.64 -1.67 23.31
CA MET A 35 -9.07 -0.79 22.22
C MET A 35 -8.94 0.71 22.54
N LYS A 36 -8.89 1.09 23.83
CA LYS A 36 -8.59 2.49 24.26
C LYS A 36 -7.14 2.91 24.02
N LEU A 37 -6.24 1.96 23.74
CA LEU A 37 -4.85 2.22 23.40
C LEU A 37 -4.64 2.48 21.90
N GLN A 38 -5.70 2.45 21.10
CA GLN A 38 -5.59 2.80 19.69
C GLN A 38 -5.18 4.27 19.53
N PHE A 39 -4.38 4.56 18.51
CA PHE A 39 -4.13 5.94 18.11
C PHE A 39 -5.46 6.66 17.84
N GLU A 40 -5.56 7.91 18.31
CA GLU A 40 -6.76 8.73 18.18
C GLU A 40 -6.96 9.25 16.75
N GLU A 41 -5.85 9.47 16.04
CA GLU A 41 -5.85 9.79 14.61
C GLU A 41 -5.71 8.49 13.81
N SER A 42 -6.84 7.94 13.35
CA SER A 42 -6.90 6.84 12.37
C SER A 42 -7.35 7.36 11.01
N ALA A 43 -7.07 6.59 9.95
CA ALA A 43 -7.56 6.89 8.61
C ALA A 43 -9.09 7.04 8.61
N ASP A 44 -9.59 8.11 8.00
CA ASP A 44 -11.01 8.39 7.85
C ASP A 44 -11.46 8.22 6.38
N LYS A 45 -12.76 8.44 6.12
CA LYS A 45 -13.36 8.28 4.78
C LYS A 45 -12.76 9.23 3.73
N GLU A 46 -12.17 10.34 4.16
CA GLU A 46 -11.61 11.39 3.30
C GLU A 46 -10.12 11.19 3.04
N ASP A 47 -9.44 10.31 3.79
CA ASP A 47 -8.03 9.95 3.59
C ASP A 47 -7.85 9.00 2.39
N LEU A 48 -8.30 9.45 1.21
CA LEU A 48 -8.22 8.73 -0.06
C LEU A 48 -6.96 9.10 -0.85
N MET A 49 -6.48 8.19 -1.69
CA MET A 49 -5.27 8.39 -2.49
C MET A 49 -5.35 9.66 -3.35
N GLY A 50 -6.49 9.87 -4.00
CA GLY A 50 -6.75 11.04 -4.86
C GLY A 50 -7.05 12.34 -4.13
N ALA A 51 -7.18 12.34 -2.80
CA ALA A 51 -7.45 13.55 -2.04
C ALA A 51 -6.28 14.54 -2.10
N GLU A 52 -6.58 15.85 -2.19
CA GLU A 52 -5.59 16.92 -2.16
C GLU A 52 -4.71 16.85 -0.90
N ASP A 53 -3.39 16.94 -1.08
CA ASP A 53 -2.46 17.06 0.03
C ASP A 53 -2.55 18.45 0.66
N SER A 54 -3.56 18.63 1.52
CA SER A 54 -3.87 19.92 2.19
C SER A 54 -2.84 20.33 3.24
N ALA A 55 -1.72 19.60 3.39
CA ALA A 55 -0.62 19.97 4.28
C ALA A 55 -0.14 21.43 4.07
N LYS A 56 -0.26 21.97 2.84
CA LYS A 56 0.05 23.38 2.54
C LYS A 56 -1.10 24.37 2.82
N LYS A 57 -2.37 23.94 2.70
CA LYS A 57 -3.56 24.80 2.95
C LYS A 57 -3.77 25.04 4.45
N ASP A 58 -3.56 24.05 5.31
CA ASP A 58 -3.75 24.18 6.77
C ASP A 58 -2.77 25.15 7.42
N ILE A 59 -1.55 25.26 6.88
CA ILE A 59 -0.56 26.25 7.33
C ILE A 59 -1.03 27.66 6.92
N LEU A 60 -1.45 27.85 5.67
CA LEU A 60 -1.79 29.18 5.14
C LEU A 60 -3.10 29.77 5.70
N VAL A 61 -4.10 28.93 6.01
CA VAL A 61 -5.39 29.38 6.59
C VAL A 61 -5.23 29.86 8.04
N ARG A 62 -4.31 29.28 8.82
CA ARG A 62 -4.06 29.69 10.22
C ARG A 62 -3.18 30.95 10.37
N PHE A 63 -2.34 31.29 9.38
CA PHE A 63 -1.58 32.55 9.42
C PHE A 63 -2.42 33.80 9.10
N LYS A 64 -3.58 33.65 8.46
CA LYS A 64 -4.49 34.77 8.17
C LYS A 64 -5.51 35.07 9.28
N THR A 65 -5.63 34.21 10.29
CA THR A 65 -6.62 34.35 11.39
C THR A 65 -6.06 34.98 12.68
N LYS A 66 -4.75 35.26 12.77
CA LYS A 66 -4.15 35.91 13.95
C LYS A 66 -3.97 37.42 13.75
N LYS A 67 -5.07 38.16 13.71
CA LYS A 67 -5.05 39.61 13.97
C LYS A 67 -6.31 40.07 14.71
N ARG A 68 -6.37 39.79 16.03
CA ARG A 68 -6.80 40.73 17.10
C ARG A 68 -6.92 40.05 18.47
N ASN A 69 -6.17 40.63 19.42
CA ASN A 69 -6.44 40.78 20.85
C ASN A 69 -6.89 39.57 21.68
N SER A 70 -5.97 38.99 22.45
CA SER A 70 -5.96 39.04 23.92
C SER A 70 -4.91 38.07 24.49
N LEU A 71 -4.33 38.47 25.63
CA LEU A 71 -3.29 37.78 26.37
C LEU A 71 -3.91 36.62 27.15
N GLN A 72 -3.68 35.38 26.72
CA GLN A 72 -3.81 34.21 27.57
C GLN A 72 -2.74 33.18 27.16
N TYR A 73 -1.88 32.84 28.13
CA TYR A 73 -0.93 31.74 28.00
C TYR A 73 -1.71 30.43 28.13
N GLU A 74 -2.13 29.87 27.00
CA GLU A 74 -2.45 28.44 26.90
C GLU A 74 -1.25 27.75 26.27
N GLU A 75 -0.76 26.70 26.93
CA GLU A 75 0.26 25.80 26.41
C GLU A 75 -0.19 25.28 25.05
N ILE A 76 0.56 25.64 24.01
CA ILE A 76 0.37 25.14 22.66
C ILE A 76 0.81 23.68 22.67
N SER A 77 -0.15 22.77 22.83
CA SER A 77 -0.01 21.37 22.41
C SER A 77 0.57 21.39 21.00
N LYS A 78 1.76 20.81 20.83
CA LYS A 78 2.41 20.70 19.52
C LYS A 78 1.41 20.12 18.52
N PRO A 79 1.20 20.74 17.35
CA PRO A 79 0.29 20.20 16.36
C PRO A 79 0.85 18.85 15.89
N THR A 80 0.15 17.77 16.21
CA THR A 80 0.33 16.49 15.53
C THR A 80 -0.04 16.74 14.08
N LEU A 81 0.96 16.77 13.20
CA LEU A 81 0.74 16.68 11.78
C LEU A 81 -0.03 15.37 11.58
N LYS A 82 -1.31 15.45 11.18
CA LYS A 82 -2.04 14.29 10.66
C LYS A 82 -1.14 13.64 9.63
N ASN A 83 -0.51 12.53 9.99
CA ASN A 83 0.54 11.94 9.16
C ASN A 83 -0.13 11.09 8.07
N ARG A 84 -0.90 11.74 7.19
CA ARG A 84 -1.68 11.09 6.12
C ARG A 84 -0.83 10.17 5.25
N SER A 85 0.49 10.38 5.19
CA SER A 85 1.42 9.48 4.50
C SER A 85 1.48 8.08 5.11
N THR A 86 1.15 7.86 6.38
CA THR A 86 1.22 6.52 6.99
C THR A 86 0.10 5.59 6.56
N VAL A 87 -1.01 6.13 6.05
CA VAL A 87 -2.21 5.36 5.62
C VAL A 87 -1.87 4.42 4.46
N PHE A 88 -0.96 4.84 3.57
CA PHE A 88 -0.58 4.10 2.36
C PHE A 88 0.76 3.37 2.47
N THR A 89 1.37 3.35 3.66
CA THR A 89 2.70 2.75 3.87
C THR A 89 2.66 1.61 4.86
N LEU A 90 3.40 0.54 4.57
CA LEU A 90 3.56 -0.59 5.48
C LEU A 90 4.51 -0.26 6.65
N GLY A 91 5.73 0.20 6.36
CA GLY A 91 6.74 0.47 7.39
C GLY A 91 6.94 -0.73 8.35
N SER A 92 7.07 -0.44 9.64
CA SER A 92 7.20 -1.47 10.69
C SER A 92 5.91 -2.21 11.02
N ARG A 93 4.77 -1.81 10.44
CA ARG A 93 3.46 -2.43 10.71
C ARG A 93 3.42 -3.88 10.26
N GLY A 94 4.20 -4.24 9.24
CA GLY A 94 4.33 -5.61 8.75
C GLY A 94 4.87 -6.61 9.78
N ASN A 95 5.54 -6.14 10.84
CA ASN A 95 6.13 -7.01 11.88
C ASN A 95 5.08 -7.85 12.63
N VAL A 96 3.81 -7.42 12.63
CA VAL A 96 2.68 -8.18 13.21
C VAL A 96 2.46 -9.55 12.53
N LEU A 97 2.97 -9.72 11.31
CA LEU A 97 2.91 -10.99 10.57
C LEU A 97 4.16 -11.85 10.71
N THR A 98 5.23 -11.30 11.29
CA THR A 98 6.55 -11.94 11.40
C THR A 98 6.98 -12.01 12.86
N THR A 99 7.83 -11.09 13.32
CA THR A 99 8.45 -11.11 14.66
C THR A 99 7.43 -11.01 15.78
N ASP A 100 6.35 -10.27 15.57
CA ASP A 100 5.42 -9.90 16.64
C ASP A 100 4.20 -10.82 16.68
N LEU A 101 4.04 -11.71 15.70
CA LEU A 101 2.87 -12.59 15.55
C LEU A 101 2.60 -13.38 16.85
N GLU A 102 3.62 -14.09 17.34
CA GLU A 102 3.58 -14.83 18.61
C GLU A 102 4.21 -14.06 19.78
N GLY A 103 4.44 -12.76 19.59
CA GLY A 103 4.98 -11.89 20.62
C GLY A 103 4.04 -11.75 21.82
N PRO A 104 4.54 -11.28 22.98
CA PRO A 104 3.75 -11.15 24.20
C PRO A 104 2.51 -10.30 23.96
N ILE A 105 1.44 -10.61 24.69
CA ILE A 105 0.22 -9.80 24.64
C ILE A 105 0.47 -8.42 25.25
N ILE A 106 -0.16 -7.40 24.68
CA ILE A 106 -0.11 -6.05 25.19
C ILE A 106 -0.83 -6.02 26.54
N VAL A 107 -0.14 -5.54 27.58
CA VAL A 107 -0.69 -5.39 28.93
C VAL A 107 -1.27 -3.98 29.09
N PRO A 108 -2.61 -3.81 29.19
CA PRO A 108 -3.21 -2.49 29.00
C PRO A 108 -2.77 -1.47 30.06
N HIS A 109 -2.65 -1.88 31.32
CA HIS A 109 -2.20 -0.99 32.39
C HIS A 109 -0.73 -0.56 32.26
N ALA A 110 0.13 -1.39 31.66
CA ALA A 110 1.53 -1.03 31.42
C ALA A 110 1.63 -0.02 30.28
N SER A 111 0.96 -0.28 29.15
CA SER A 111 0.92 0.66 28.03
C SER A 111 0.25 1.99 28.39
N GLN A 112 -0.82 1.97 29.20
CA GLN A 112 -1.46 3.20 29.70
C GLN A 112 -0.50 4.05 30.54
N LYS A 113 0.29 3.42 31.43
CA LYS A 113 1.29 4.13 32.25
C LYS A 113 2.43 4.73 31.43
N GLN A 114 2.77 4.09 30.30
CA GLN A 114 3.81 4.54 29.38
C GLN A 114 3.28 5.46 28.28
N GLU A 115 1.97 5.75 28.26
CA GLU A 115 1.27 6.49 27.20
C GLU A 115 1.50 5.91 25.80
N THR A 116 1.79 4.60 25.72
CA THR A 116 2.03 3.91 24.46
C THR A 116 0.72 3.65 23.74
N LYS A 117 0.59 4.22 22.54
CA LYS A 117 -0.52 3.98 21.61
C LYS A 117 -0.12 2.98 20.54
N HIS A 118 -1.11 2.30 19.96
CA HIS A 118 -0.91 1.21 19.00
C HIS A 118 -1.84 1.34 17.80
N ASN A 119 -1.38 0.81 16.66
CA ASN A 119 -2.24 0.68 15.48
C ASN A 119 -3.26 -0.44 15.67
N PHE A 120 -4.35 -0.37 14.89
CA PHE A 120 -5.44 -1.33 14.96
C PHE A 120 -4.97 -2.79 14.81
N GLU A 121 -4.11 -3.08 13.82
CA GLU A 121 -3.61 -4.43 13.57
C GLU A 121 -2.80 -5.00 14.75
N SER A 122 -2.10 -4.15 15.50
CA SER A 122 -1.32 -4.58 16.68
C SER A 122 -2.23 -4.98 17.84
N LEU A 123 -3.31 -4.21 18.05
CA LEU A 123 -4.33 -4.51 19.04
C LEU A 123 -5.10 -5.77 18.65
N PHE A 124 -5.51 -5.86 17.39
CA PHE A 124 -6.16 -7.03 16.81
C PHE A 124 -5.31 -8.29 17.02
N ARG A 125 -4.01 -8.21 16.66
CA ARG A 125 -3.04 -9.29 16.84
C ARG A 125 -2.98 -9.77 18.29
N SER A 126 -2.93 -8.84 19.25
CA SER A 126 -2.84 -9.14 20.68
C SER A 126 -4.10 -9.77 21.23
N LEU A 127 -5.27 -9.27 20.84
CA LEU A 127 -6.57 -9.82 21.22
C LEU A 127 -6.70 -11.26 20.76
N HIS A 128 -6.44 -11.50 19.47
CA HIS A 128 -6.67 -12.80 18.86
C HIS A 128 -5.58 -13.81 19.23
N TYR A 129 -4.35 -13.38 19.54
CA TYR A 129 -3.35 -14.26 20.13
C TYR A 129 -3.81 -14.80 21.49
N ALA A 130 -4.29 -13.91 22.36
CA ALA A 130 -4.78 -14.29 23.68
C ALA A 130 -5.98 -15.25 23.58
N VAL A 131 -6.94 -14.98 22.70
CA VAL A 131 -8.09 -15.86 22.48
C VAL A 131 -7.65 -17.21 21.92
N MET A 132 -6.81 -17.22 20.87
CA MET A 132 -6.32 -18.45 20.26
C MET A 132 -5.60 -19.35 21.26
N ASP A 133 -4.66 -18.78 22.03
CA ASP A 133 -3.87 -19.55 23.00
C ASP A 133 -4.74 -20.12 24.12
N ASN A 134 -5.69 -19.34 24.65
CA ASN A 134 -6.63 -19.83 25.67
C ASN A 134 -7.59 -20.87 25.10
N CYS A 135 -8.11 -20.69 23.88
CA CYS A 135 -8.94 -21.69 23.21
C CYS A 135 -8.19 -23.01 23.02
N CYS A 136 -6.92 -22.98 22.62
CA CYS A 136 -6.09 -24.18 22.51
C CYS A 136 -5.92 -24.89 23.86
N ARG A 137 -5.54 -24.16 24.90
CA ARG A 137 -5.32 -24.73 26.24
C ARG A 137 -6.61 -25.30 26.83
N GLU A 138 -7.71 -24.56 26.71
CA GLU A 138 -9.02 -25.01 27.20
C GLU A 138 -9.46 -26.28 26.46
N TYR A 139 -9.38 -26.31 25.13
CA TYR A 139 -9.79 -27.49 24.38
C TYR A 139 -8.97 -28.74 24.75
N LEU A 140 -7.64 -28.61 24.84
CA LEU A 140 -6.79 -29.73 25.24
C LEU A 140 -7.06 -30.17 26.68
N PHE A 141 -7.25 -29.22 27.61
CA PHE A 141 -7.64 -29.53 28.97
C PHE A 141 -8.98 -30.30 29.02
N LEU A 142 -9.98 -29.87 28.26
CA LEU A 142 -11.28 -30.54 28.22
C LEU A 142 -11.15 -31.97 27.72
N VAL A 143 -10.38 -32.19 26.66
CA VAL A 143 -10.11 -33.52 26.11
C VAL A 143 -9.46 -34.43 27.15
N ASP A 144 -8.41 -33.93 27.82
CA ASP A 144 -7.63 -34.74 28.76
C ASP A 144 -8.35 -34.97 30.10
N PHE A 145 -8.90 -33.92 30.69
CA PHE A 145 -9.50 -33.97 32.03
C PHE A 145 -10.87 -34.65 32.04
N PHE A 146 -11.73 -34.33 31.07
CA PHE A 146 -13.07 -34.94 30.96
C PHE A 146 -13.10 -36.18 30.07
N MET A 147 -11.95 -36.58 29.49
CA MET A 147 -11.81 -37.74 28.62
C MET A 147 -12.82 -37.73 27.45
N VAL A 148 -13.05 -36.55 26.87
CA VAL A 148 -13.98 -36.35 25.74
C VAL A 148 -13.22 -36.19 24.43
N THR A 149 -13.78 -36.68 23.32
CA THR A 149 -13.16 -36.57 21.99
C THR A 149 -14.20 -36.24 20.93
N GLY A 150 -13.75 -35.67 19.81
CA GLY A 150 -14.62 -35.41 18.66
C GLY A 150 -15.78 -34.48 18.99
N PRO A 151 -17.03 -34.78 18.57
CA PRO A 151 -18.18 -33.90 18.79
C PRO A 151 -18.42 -33.53 20.26
N SER A 152 -18.26 -34.48 21.19
CA SER A 152 -18.50 -34.21 22.61
C SER A 152 -17.49 -33.23 23.22
N ALA A 153 -16.23 -33.25 22.76
CA ALA A 153 -15.23 -32.26 23.16
C ALA A 153 -15.60 -30.87 22.62
N THR A 154 -16.05 -30.81 21.36
CA THR A 154 -16.50 -29.57 20.72
C THR A 154 -17.73 -28.98 21.41
N ASP A 155 -18.71 -29.80 21.79
CA ASP A 155 -19.91 -29.34 22.50
C ASP A 155 -19.57 -28.75 23.87
N LEU A 156 -18.68 -29.42 24.62
CA LEU A 156 -18.21 -28.97 25.92
C LEU A 156 -17.42 -27.66 25.80
N PHE A 157 -16.52 -27.58 24.82
CA PHE A 157 -15.79 -26.36 24.50
C PHE A 157 -16.72 -25.21 24.15
N ASN A 158 -17.73 -25.46 23.31
CA ASN A 158 -18.69 -24.46 22.88
C ASN A 158 -19.53 -23.94 24.06
N ALA A 159 -19.92 -24.81 25.00
CA ALA A 159 -20.62 -24.39 26.21
C ALA A 159 -19.81 -23.37 27.04
N ILE A 160 -18.48 -23.45 26.99
CA ILE A 160 -17.57 -22.54 27.69
C ILE A 160 -17.30 -21.28 26.86
N MET A 161 -16.80 -21.44 25.63
CA MET A 161 -16.17 -20.37 24.85
C MET A 161 -17.10 -19.62 23.90
N SER A 162 -18.26 -20.16 23.53
CA SER A 162 -19.08 -19.56 22.45
C SER A 162 -19.48 -18.12 22.76
N LYS A 163 -19.89 -17.82 23.99
CA LYS A 163 -20.28 -16.44 24.39
C LYS A 163 -19.13 -15.45 24.22
N THR A 164 -17.91 -15.86 24.55
CA THR A 164 -16.69 -15.05 24.41
C THR A 164 -16.35 -14.82 22.95
N VAL A 165 -16.37 -15.88 22.13
CA VAL A 165 -16.07 -15.81 20.70
C VAL A 165 -17.12 -14.97 19.96
N SER A 166 -18.41 -15.11 20.29
CA SER A 166 -19.48 -14.29 19.73
C SER A 166 -19.35 -12.81 20.11
N LEU A 167 -18.96 -12.49 21.35
CA LEU A 167 -18.65 -11.11 21.75
C LEU A 167 -17.53 -10.52 20.89
N PHE A 168 -16.47 -11.28 20.65
CA PHE A 168 -15.35 -10.83 19.83
C PHE A 168 -15.78 -10.62 18.39
N LEU A 169 -16.52 -11.55 17.79
CA LEU A 169 -17.01 -11.40 16.42
C LEU A 169 -17.83 -10.12 16.26
N SER A 170 -18.82 -9.90 17.13
CA SER A 170 -19.66 -8.70 17.11
C SER A 170 -18.85 -7.41 17.25
N LYS A 171 -17.81 -7.40 18.09
CA LYS A 171 -16.94 -6.23 18.24
C LYS A 171 -16.00 -6.03 17.05
N MET A 172 -15.50 -7.11 16.45
CA MET A 172 -14.67 -6.99 15.25
C MET A 172 -15.49 -6.54 14.04
N GLU A 173 -16.77 -6.89 13.94
CA GLU A 173 -17.69 -6.35 12.94
C GLU A 173 -17.81 -4.82 13.07
N GLU A 174 -18.05 -4.31 14.28
CA GLU A 174 -18.12 -2.88 14.58
C GLU A 174 -16.81 -2.16 14.20
N TYR A 175 -15.66 -2.63 14.71
CA TYR A 175 -14.38 -1.99 14.41
C TYR A 175 -13.97 -2.08 12.94
N THR A 176 -14.33 -3.17 12.26
CA THR A 176 -14.05 -3.32 10.82
C THR A 176 -14.91 -2.36 10.01
N ALA A 177 -16.20 -2.20 10.35
CA ALA A 177 -17.11 -1.31 9.64
C ALA A 177 -16.65 0.15 9.66
N ASP A 178 -16.01 0.60 10.74
CA ASP A 178 -15.54 1.98 10.91
C ASP A 178 -14.07 2.20 10.49
N CYS A 179 -13.32 1.14 10.14
CA CYS A 179 -11.91 1.26 9.78
C CYS A 179 -11.72 1.62 8.30
N PHE A 180 -11.03 2.71 7.97
CA PHE A 180 -10.72 3.11 6.58
C PHE A 180 -9.26 2.85 6.18
N ASP A 181 -8.48 2.17 7.02
CA ASP A 181 -7.11 1.75 6.73
C ASP A 181 -7.11 0.34 6.11
N SER A 182 -6.98 0.27 4.78
CA SER A 182 -6.97 -1.00 4.05
C SER A 182 -5.74 -1.86 4.36
N ILE A 183 -4.58 -1.26 4.68
CA ILE A 183 -3.40 -2.02 5.11
C ILE A 183 -3.67 -2.68 6.46
N ALA A 184 -4.27 -1.96 7.42
CA ALA A 184 -4.64 -2.52 8.72
C ALA A 184 -5.59 -3.72 8.57
N ILE A 185 -6.67 -3.56 7.78
CA ILE A 185 -7.63 -4.64 7.53
C ILE A 185 -6.94 -5.84 6.89
N PHE A 186 -6.08 -5.61 5.90
CA PHE A 186 -5.40 -6.69 5.19
C PHE A 186 -4.38 -7.42 6.09
N LEU A 187 -3.66 -6.70 6.95
CA LEU A 187 -2.82 -7.29 8.00
C LEU A 187 -3.66 -8.16 8.94
N CYS A 188 -4.83 -7.70 9.38
CA CYS A 188 -5.74 -8.48 10.23
C CYS A 188 -6.22 -9.77 9.55
N ILE A 189 -6.59 -9.74 8.27
CA ILE A 189 -6.95 -10.93 7.49
C ILE A 189 -5.79 -11.94 7.51
N HIS A 190 -4.57 -11.47 7.25
CA HIS A 190 -3.37 -12.31 7.23
C HIS A 190 -2.95 -12.81 8.62
N ILE A 191 -3.27 -12.10 9.71
CA ILE A 191 -3.16 -12.60 11.08
C ILE A 191 -4.12 -13.78 11.29
N VAL A 192 -5.38 -13.65 10.85
CA VAL A 192 -6.39 -14.71 10.98
C VAL A 192 -5.95 -15.98 10.26
N TYR A 193 -5.44 -15.88 9.03
CA TYR A 193 -4.92 -17.04 8.30
C TYR A 193 -3.80 -17.77 9.05
N ARG A 194 -2.87 -17.02 9.65
CA ARG A 194 -1.75 -17.59 10.43
C ARG A 194 -2.25 -18.26 11.70
N TYR A 195 -3.12 -17.62 12.48
CA TYR A 195 -3.68 -18.20 13.70
C TYR A 195 -4.54 -19.43 13.42
N LYS A 196 -5.36 -19.43 12.36
CA LYS A 196 -6.08 -20.62 11.93
C LYS A 196 -5.13 -21.76 11.59
N SER A 197 -4.07 -21.49 10.81
CA SER A 197 -3.04 -22.48 10.49
C SER A 197 -2.35 -23.03 11.75
N MET A 198 -2.04 -22.18 12.73
CA MET A 198 -1.44 -22.61 14.00
C MET A 198 -2.36 -23.51 14.81
N MET A 199 -3.65 -23.16 14.94
CA MET A 199 -4.62 -24.00 15.65
C MET A 199 -4.79 -25.36 14.99
N ASN A 200 -4.82 -25.40 13.66
CA ASN A 200 -4.87 -26.65 12.89
C ASN A 200 -3.64 -27.53 13.13
N LYS A 201 -2.44 -26.94 13.17
CA LYS A 201 -1.20 -27.67 13.52
C LYS A 201 -1.22 -28.23 14.95
N ARG A 202 -1.92 -27.56 15.87
CA ARG A 202 -2.12 -28.01 17.26
C ARG A 202 -3.26 -29.03 17.40
N GLY A 203 -3.98 -29.37 16.32
CA GLY A 203 -5.11 -30.30 16.36
C GLY A 203 -6.36 -29.74 17.04
N VAL A 204 -6.54 -28.42 17.08
CA VAL A 204 -7.67 -27.75 17.75
C VAL A 204 -8.55 -27.02 16.72
N PRO A 205 -9.53 -27.67 16.08
CA PRO A 205 -10.42 -27.04 15.09
C PRO A 205 -11.62 -26.28 15.71
N ALA A 206 -11.62 -26.09 17.03
CA ALA A 206 -12.82 -25.74 17.79
C ALA A 206 -13.47 -24.39 17.43
N ILE A 207 -12.69 -23.45 16.87
CA ILE A 207 -13.16 -22.10 16.48
C ILE A 207 -12.92 -21.78 15.00
N ASP A 208 -12.81 -22.78 14.12
CA ASP A 208 -12.59 -22.55 12.69
C ASP A 208 -13.65 -21.66 12.05
N ARG A 209 -14.92 -21.85 12.41
CA ARG A 209 -16.04 -21.04 11.92
C ARG A 209 -15.90 -19.56 12.28
N TYR A 210 -15.28 -19.27 13.43
CA TYR A 210 -15.06 -17.89 13.85
C TYR A 210 -13.97 -17.21 13.01
N TRP A 211 -12.88 -17.91 12.71
CA TRP A 211 -11.86 -17.40 11.80
C TRP A 211 -12.43 -17.13 10.41
N ASP A 212 -13.25 -18.04 9.90
CA ASP A 212 -13.92 -17.86 8.60
C ASP A 212 -14.90 -16.68 8.61
N ALA A 213 -15.66 -16.50 9.70
CA ALA A 213 -16.55 -15.36 9.88
C ALA A 213 -15.79 -14.01 9.91
N LEU A 214 -14.66 -13.93 10.63
CA LEU A 214 -13.84 -12.71 10.65
C LEU A 214 -13.35 -12.34 9.25
N VAL A 215 -12.84 -13.32 8.50
CA VAL A 215 -12.38 -13.14 7.12
C VAL A 215 -13.54 -12.69 6.23
N HIS A 216 -14.73 -13.28 6.38
CA HIS A 216 -15.93 -12.92 5.63
C HIS A 216 -16.38 -11.47 5.87
N VAL A 217 -16.19 -10.94 7.07
CA VAL A 217 -16.51 -9.55 7.42
C VAL A 217 -15.44 -8.57 6.92
N MET A 218 -14.16 -8.95 6.98
CA MET A 218 -13.05 -8.05 6.63
C MET A 218 -12.83 -7.87 5.13
N TRP A 219 -13.04 -8.93 4.32
CA TRP A 219 -12.81 -8.84 2.88
C TRP A 219 -13.68 -7.81 2.16
N PRO A 220 -15.01 -7.76 2.36
CA PRO A 220 -15.86 -6.74 1.77
C PRO A 220 -15.42 -5.32 2.14
N ARG A 221 -14.96 -5.13 3.39
CA ARG A 221 -14.46 -3.84 3.84
C ARG A 221 -13.15 -3.45 3.14
N PHE A 222 -12.20 -4.38 3.06
CA PHE A 222 -10.94 -4.17 2.33
C PHE A 222 -11.22 -3.78 0.87
N GLN A 223 -12.06 -4.56 0.18
CA GLN A 223 -12.46 -4.30 -1.19
C GLN A 223 -13.08 -2.91 -1.35
N LEU A 224 -14.04 -2.54 -0.49
CA LEU A 224 -14.68 -1.23 -0.52
C LEU A 224 -13.66 -0.08 -0.42
N ILE A 225 -12.69 -0.17 0.49
CA ILE A 225 -11.69 0.89 0.66
C ILE A 225 -10.79 1.01 -0.58
N LEU A 226 -10.40 -0.11 -1.21
CA LEU A 226 -9.63 -0.06 -2.47
C LEU A 226 -10.47 0.54 -3.60
N GLU A 227 -11.74 0.16 -3.74
CA GLU A 227 -12.65 0.73 -4.73
C GLU A 227 -12.85 2.24 -4.54
N MET A 228 -12.97 2.69 -3.29
CA MET A 228 -13.02 4.11 -2.95
C MET A 228 -11.73 4.84 -3.37
N ASN A 229 -10.56 4.25 -3.14
CA ASN A 229 -9.28 4.82 -3.57
C ASN A 229 -9.18 4.89 -5.10
N THR A 230 -9.52 3.81 -5.80
CA THR A 230 -9.58 3.76 -7.27
C THR A 230 -10.50 4.85 -7.82
N GLN A 231 -11.71 4.97 -7.27
CA GLN A 231 -12.67 5.99 -7.68
C GLN A 231 -12.17 7.41 -7.35
N SER A 232 -11.47 7.60 -6.23
CA SER A 232 -10.90 8.89 -5.86
C SER A 232 -9.89 9.38 -6.88
N ILE A 233 -9.01 8.49 -7.37
CA ILE A 233 -7.99 8.80 -8.38
C ILE A 233 -8.66 9.08 -9.72
N ARG A 234 -9.63 8.25 -10.11
CA ARG A 234 -10.40 8.44 -11.35
C ARG A 234 -11.05 9.83 -11.42
N ALA A 235 -11.59 10.29 -10.29
CA ALA A 235 -12.29 11.55 -10.15
C ALA A 235 -11.37 12.78 -10.06
N VAL A 236 -10.04 12.59 -9.97
CA VAL A 236 -9.10 13.71 -9.93
C VAL A 236 -9.14 14.47 -11.26
N ASP A 237 -9.29 15.78 -11.13
CA ASP A 237 -9.26 16.74 -12.22
C ASP A 237 -7.94 17.52 -12.14
N PRO A 238 -6.98 17.28 -13.06
CA PRO A 238 -5.67 17.93 -13.03
C PRO A 238 -5.73 19.45 -12.94
N SER A 239 -6.69 20.06 -13.64
CA SER A 239 -6.88 21.52 -13.67
C SER A 239 -7.14 22.13 -12.28
N LYS A 240 -7.60 21.32 -11.31
CA LYS A 240 -7.91 21.74 -9.94
C LYS A 240 -6.77 21.49 -8.95
N LEU A 241 -5.73 20.75 -9.34
CA LEU A 241 -4.60 20.41 -8.46
C LEU A 241 -3.67 21.59 -8.14
N GLY A 242 -3.93 22.77 -8.72
CA GLY A 242 -3.14 23.97 -8.52
C GLY A 242 -1.88 23.97 -9.38
N HIS A 243 -0.73 24.30 -8.80
CA HIS A 243 0.53 24.34 -9.54
C HIS A 243 1.07 22.93 -9.78
N ILE A 244 0.92 22.43 -11.01
CA ILE A 244 1.52 21.18 -11.48
C ILE A 244 2.95 21.47 -11.94
N ASP A 245 3.91 20.65 -11.49
CA ASP A 245 5.27 20.65 -12.01
C ASP A 245 5.63 19.29 -12.60
N VAL A 246 6.78 19.20 -13.27
CA VAL A 246 7.23 17.96 -13.94
C VAL A 246 7.75 16.90 -12.95
N ARG A 247 7.68 17.14 -11.64
CA ARG A 247 8.19 16.21 -10.62
C ARG A 247 7.16 15.09 -10.38
N PRO A 248 7.56 13.97 -9.76
CA PRO A 248 6.63 12.91 -9.45
C PRO A 248 5.50 13.40 -8.56
N HIS A 249 4.26 13.12 -8.96
CA HIS A 249 3.09 13.54 -8.21
C HIS A 249 2.92 12.66 -6.95
N TYR A 250 2.42 13.24 -5.85
CA TYR A 250 2.28 12.52 -4.59
C TYR A 250 1.31 11.32 -4.67
N ILE A 251 0.30 11.39 -5.55
CA ILE A 251 -0.65 10.28 -5.81
C ILE A 251 0.11 9.06 -6.35
N THR A 252 1.01 9.28 -7.31
CA THR A 252 1.86 8.23 -7.88
C THR A 252 2.68 7.55 -6.78
N ARG A 253 3.21 8.34 -5.83
CA ARG A 253 4.00 7.80 -4.72
C ARG A 253 3.14 7.01 -3.73
N ARG A 254 1.98 7.55 -3.34
CA ARG A 254 1.00 6.85 -2.47
C ARG A 254 0.62 5.50 -3.07
N TYR A 255 0.34 5.47 -4.37
CA TYR A 255 0.06 4.24 -5.09
C TYR A 255 1.22 3.24 -5.01
N ALA A 256 2.45 3.67 -5.33
CA ALA A 256 3.60 2.78 -5.34
C ALA A 256 3.90 2.19 -3.95
N GLU A 257 3.84 3.02 -2.91
CA GLU A 257 4.03 2.58 -1.51
C GLU A 257 2.93 1.61 -1.06
N PHE A 258 1.69 1.85 -1.49
CA PHE A 258 0.53 1.03 -1.18
C PHE A 258 0.54 -0.31 -1.92
N SER A 259 0.75 -0.31 -3.24
CA SER A 259 0.80 -1.53 -4.06
C SER A 259 1.89 -2.46 -3.52
N ALA A 260 3.09 -1.92 -3.27
CA ALA A 260 4.19 -2.68 -2.66
C ALA A 260 3.81 -3.28 -1.30
N ALA A 261 3.10 -2.54 -0.45
CA ALA A 261 2.64 -3.04 0.84
C ALA A 261 1.67 -4.22 0.69
N ILE A 262 0.63 -4.06 -0.16
CA ILE A 262 -0.38 -5.09 -0.36
C ILE A 262 0.22 -6.33 -1.03
N VAL A 263 1.04 -6.16 -2.07
CA VAL A 263 1.76 -7.27 -2.72
C VAL A 263 2.63 -8.01 -1.70
N GLY A 264 3.42 -7.28 -0.90
CA GLY A 264 4.29 -7.86 0.12
C GLY A 264 3.53 -8.68 1.17
N ILE A 265 2.37 -8.20 1.63
CA ILE A 265 1.51 -8.94 2.57
C ILE A 265 0.90 -10.19 1.90
N ASN A 266 0.44 -10.06 0.65
CA ASN A 266 -0.26 -11.12 -0.10
C ASN A 266 0.62 -12.33 -0.41
N GLN A 267 1.96 -12.18 -0.41
CA GLN A 267 2.90 -13.28 -0.73
C GLN A 267 2.70 -14.54 0.12
N SER A 268 2.34 -14.39 1.40
CA SER A 268 2.23 -15.55 2.31
C SER A 268 0.94 -16.36 2.11
N PHE A 269 -0.15 -15.70 1.70
CA PHE A 269 -1.45 -16.32 1.45
C PHE A 269 -2.06 -15.63 0.22
N PRO A 270 -1.61 -15.99 -1.00
CA PRO A 270 -2.02 -15.28 -2.21
C PRO A 270 -3.51 -15.43 -2.47
N ASP A 271 -4.18 -14.30 -2.71
CA ASP A 271 -5.58 -14.26 -3.15
C ASP A 271 -5.73 -13.54 -4.50
N GLU A 272 -6.45 -14.16 -5.44
CA GLU A 272 -6.63 -13.63 -6.80
C GLU A 272 -7.37 -12.29 -6.83
N ARG A 273 -8.28 -12.06 -5.88
CA ARG A 273 -9.07 -10.82 -5.80
C ARG A 273 -8.17 -9.60 -5.61
N VAL A 274 -7.04 -9.77 -4.91
CA VAL A 274 -6.05 -8.71 -4.69
C VAL A 274 -5.44 -8.26 -6.00
N TYR A 275 -5.04 -9.19 -6.86
CA TYR A 275 -4.46 -8.84 -8.17
C TYR A 275 -5.46 -8.09 -9.05
N HIS A 276 -6.74 -8.45 -9.00
CA HIS A 276 -7.79 -7.77 -9.75
C HIS A 276 -7.99 -6.33 -9.26
N LEU A 277 -8.07 -6.13 -7.94
CA LEU A 277 -8.22 -4.79 -7.34
C LEU A 277 -7.00 -3.90 -7.61
N LEU A 278 -5.78 -4.44 -7.50
CA LEU A 278 -4.56 -3.69 -7.80
C LEU A 278 -4.45 -3.36 -9.29
N SER A 279 -4.85 -4.26 -10.19
CA SER A 279 -4.87 -4.00 -11.64
C SER A 279 -5.83 -2.85 -12.02
N GLN A 280 -7.00 -2.78 -11.38
CA GLN A 280 -7.93 -1.66 -11.55
C GLN A 280 -7.34 -0.34 -11.04
N LEU A 281 -6.70 -0.37 -9.86
CA LEU A 281 -6.04 0.80 -9.29
C LEU A 281 -4.88 1.28 -10.16
N GLN A 282 -4.06 0.36 -10.67
CA GLN A 282 -2.96 0.62 -11.60
C GLN A 282 -3.46 1.38 -12.83
N THR A 283 -4.53 0.87 -13.46
CA THR A 283 -5.13 1.47 -14.65
C THR A 283 -5.54 2.93 -14.40
N GLU A 284 -6.15 3.23 -13.25
CA GLU A 284 -6.55 4.60 -12.92
C GLU A 284 -5.35 5.51 -12.62
N VAL A 285 -4.27 4.98 -12.04
CA VAL A 285 -3.03 5.72 -11.81
C VAL A 285 -2.31 6.04 -13.12
N GLU A 286 -2.24 5.09 -14.05
CA GLU A 286 -1.70 5.33 -15.39
C GLU A 286 -2.49 6.42 -16.13
N ASN A 287 -3.83 6.31 -16.12
CA ASN A 287 -4.70 7.32 -16.70
C ASN A 287 -4.51 8.69 -16.02
N PHE A 288 -4.36 8.72 -14.71
CA PHE A 288 -4.07 9.94 -13.97
C PHE A 288 -2.73 10.57 -14.40
N ILE A 289 -1.66 9.78 -14.52
CA ILE A 289 -0.33 10.23 -14.95
C ILE A 289 -0.40 10.83 -16.38
N LEU A 290 -1.15 10.19 -17.28
CA LEU A 290 -1.38 10.72 -18.64
C LEU A 290 -2.16 12.05 -18.62
N LYS A 291 -3.20 12.15 -17.78
CA LYS A 291 -3.99 13.37 -17.62
C LYS A 291 -3.15 14.54 -17.11
N ILE A 292 -2.31 14.35 -16.08
CA ILE A 292 -1.43 15.42 -15.58
C ILE A 292 -0.36 15.80 -16.60
N ALA A 293 0.15 14.85 -17.39
CA ALA A 293 1.10 15.15 -18.43
C ALA A 293 0.47 16.00 -19.55
N ALA A 294 -0.81 15.81 -19.85
CA ALA A 294 -1.52 16.57 -20.87
C ALA A 294 -1.74 18.06 -20.52
N GLU A 295 -1.61 18.44 -19.24
CA GLU A 295 -1.68 19.85 -18.81
C GLU A 295 -0.47 20.67 -19.25
N PHE A 296 0.65 20.02 -19.62
CA PHE A 296 1.83 20.73 -20.09
C PHE A 296 1.70 21.10 -21.58
N PRO A 297 1.98 22.36 -21.96
CA PRO A 297 1.82 22.83 -23.33
C PRO A 297 2.85 22.25 -24.30
N HIS A 298 4.06 21.94 -23.81
CA HIS A 298 5.17 21.48 -24.64
C HIS A 298 5.36 19.97 -24.50
N ARG A 299 5.45 19.26 -25.65
CA ARG A 299 5.64 17.80 -25.69
C ARG A 299 6.80 17.32 -24.81
N LYS A 300 7.91 18.06 -24.82
CA LYS A 300 9.07 17.83 -23.96
C LYS A 300 8.70 17.76 -22.47
N GLU A 301 7.93 18.71 -21.97
CA GLU A 301 7.51 18.75 -20.56
C GLU A 301 6.54 17.61 -20.21
N GLN A 302 5.65 17.26 -21.14
CA GLN A 302 4.77 16.09 -21.01
C GLN A 302 5.60 14.82 -20.80
N LEU A 303 6.63 14.61 -21.64
CA LEU A 303 7.50 13.45 -21.58
C LEU A 303 8.33 13.42 -20.28
N ILE A 304 8.86 14.57 -19.83
CA ILE A 304 9.58 14.67 -18.55
C ILE A 304 8.66 14.28 -17.38
N CYS A 305 7.42 14.79 -17.37
CA CYS A 305 6.43 14.46 -16.34
C CYS A 305 6.16 12.94 -16.29
N LEU A 306 5.94 12.31 -17.45
CA LEU A 306 5.71 10.86 -17.55
C LEU A 306 6.92 10.07 -17.03
N ILE A 307 8.12 10.39 -17.52
CA ILE A 307 9.37 9.70 -17.14
C ILE A 307 9.63 9.82 -15.64
N ASN A 308 9.51 11.03 -15.06
CA ASN A 308 9.74 11.24 -13.64
C ASN A 308 8.74 10.44 -12.77
N ASN A 309 7.46 10.41 -13.15
CA ASN A 309 6.45 9.64 -12.43
C ASN A 309 6.70 8.13 -12.50
N TYR A 310 7.00 7.59 -13.69
CA TYR A 310 7.29 6.16 -13.85
C TYR A 310 8.60 5.74 -13.17
N ASP A 311 9.65 6.55 -13.25
CA ASP A 311 10.93 6.28 -12.58
C ASP A 311 10.78 6.23 -11.06
N MET A 312 10.05 7.17 -10.47
CA MET A 312 9.79 7.17 -9.02
C MET A 312 8.93 5.96 -8.61
N LEU A 313 7.89 5.66 -9.38
CA LEU A 313 7.03 4.50 -9.13
C LEU A 313 7.84 3.20 -9.16
N LEU A 314 8.64 3.00 -10.21
CA LEU A 314 9.52 1.84 -10.33
C LEU A 314 10.55 1.77 -9.22
N GLY A 315 11.15 2.91 -8.83
CA GLY A 315 12.08 2.97 -7.70
C GLY A 315 11.48 2.40 -6.42
N VAL A 316 10.24 2.78 -6.10
CA VAL A 316 9.55 2.27 -4.89
C VAL A 316 9.14 0.81 -5.04
N LEU A 317 8.62 0.39 -6.20
CA LEU A 317 8.19 -1.00 -6.41
C LEU A 317 9.38 -1.97 -6.40
N MET A 318 10.49 -1.64 -7.05
CA MET A 318 11.67 -2.50 -7.13
C MET A 318 12.39 -2.65 -5.79
N GLU A 319 12.31 -1.64 -4.90
CA GLU A 319 12.88 -1.75 -3.55
C GLU A 319 12.10 -2.73 -2.65
N ARG A 320 10.83 -3.00 -2.96
CA ARG A 320 9.88 -3.66 -2.04
C ARG A 320 9.18 -4.89 -2.60
N THR A 321 9.31 -5.15 -3.90
CA THR A 321 8.71 -6.30 -4.58
C THR A 321 9.77 -7.06 -5.36
N THR A 322 9.49 -8.32 -5.72
CA THR A 322 10.38 -9.11 -6.57
C THR A 322 10.48 -8.49 -7.96
N GLU A 323 11.68 -8.44 -8.54
CA GLU A 323 12.01 -7.70 -9.78
C GLU A 323 11.15 -8.04 -11.02
N ASP A 324 10.41 -9.16 -10.97
CA ASP A 324 9.65 -9.77 -12.07
C ASP A 324 8.12 -9.68 -11.92
N SER A 325 7.58 -8.72 -11.16
CA SER A 325 6.11 -8.53 -11.14
C SER A 325 5.61 -7.96 -12.48
N LYS A 326 4.45 -8.44 -12.96
CA LYS A 326 3.81 -7.95 -14.20
C LYS A 326 3.62 -6.43 -14.21
N GLU A 327 3.31 -5.87 -13.05
CA GLU A 327 3.18 -4.42 -12.84
C GLU A 327 4.52 -3.71 -13.08
N THR A 328 5.60 -4.21 -12.48
CA THR A 328 6.94 -3.65 -12.65
C THR A 328 7.39 -3.73 -14.11
N GLU A 329 7.11 -4.84 -14.80
CA GLU A 329 7.42 -5.00 -16.22
C GLU A 329 6.65 -4.00 -17.10
N SER A 330 5.35 -3.85 -16.86
CA SER A 330 4.51 -2.88 -17.57
C SER A 330 5.03 -1.43 -17.43
N PHE A 331 5.39 -1.02 -16.21
CA PHE A 331 5.96 0.33 -16.01
C PHE A 331 7.38 0.47 -16.57
N LYS A 332 8.19 -0.59 -16.60
CA LYS A 332 9.52 -0.59 -17.26
C LYS A 332 9.39 -0.35 -18.77
N GLU A 333 8.42 -0.99 -19.41
CA GLU A 333 8.11 -0.78 -20.83
C GLU A 333 7.66 0.65 -21.10
N LEU A 334 6.71 1.16 -20.31
CA LEU A 334 6.24 2.55 -20.41
C LEU A 334 7.36 3.57 -20.23
N LEU A 335 8.22 3.39 -19.21
CA LEU A 335 9.38 4.24 -18.98
C LEU A 335 10.33 4.21 -20.17
N THR A 336 10.62 3.01 -20.70
CA THR A 336 11.53 2.83 -21.84
C THR A 336 10.99 3.51 -23.10
N ALA A 337 9.70 3.34 -23.40
CA ALA A 337 9.05 3.96 -24.55
C ALA A 337 9.08 5.49 -24.47
N ARG A 338 8.69 6.07 -23.32
CA ARG A 338 8.70 7.54 -23.14
C ARG A 338 10.10 8.12 -23.12
N THR A 339 11.08 7.37 -22.62
CA THR A 339 12.48 7.77 -22.68
C THR A 339 12.98 7.84 -24.13
N GLY A 340 12.63 6.86 -24.97
CA GLY A 340 12.95 6.89 -26.39
C GLY A 340 12.34 8.11 -27.10
N GLU A 341 11.04 8.36 -26.88
CA GLU A 341 10.35 9.54 -27.43
C GLU A 341 10.99 10.86 -26.97
N PHE A 342 11.41 10.94 -25.71
CA PHE A 342 12.09 12.12 -25.18
C PHE A 342 13.44 12.37 -25.84
N ILE A 343 14.23 11.31 -26.06
CA ILE A 343 15.52 11.41 -26.74
C ILE A 343 15.33 11.92 -28.18
N GLU A 344 14.33 11.41 -28.91
CA GLU A 344 14.04 11.92 -30.25
C GLU A 344 13.62 13.40 -30.23
N GLU A 345 12.78 13.79 -29.28
CA GLU A 345 12.27 15.16 -29.13
C GLU A 345 13.40 16.17 -28.81
N ILE A 346 14.37 15.81 -27.95
CA ILE A 346 15.50 16.70 -27.61
C ILE A 346 16.56 16.76 -28.71
N LEU A 347 16.76 15.67 -29.46
CA LEU A 347 17.73 15.61 -30.55
C LEU A 347 17.21 16.29 -31.82
N SER A 348 15.91 16.26 -32.08
CA SER A 348 15.29 16.78 -33.31
C SER A 348 15.68 18.22 -33.68
N PRO A 349 15.70 19.21 -32.76
CA PRO A 349 16.11 20.57 -33.08
C PRO A 349 17.56 20.72 -33.54
N TYR A 350 18.46 19.83 -33.10
CA TYR A 350 19.91 19.91 -33.36
C TYR A 350 20.35 18.97 -34.49
N PHE A 351 19.78 17.76 -34.50
CA PHE A 351 20.22 16.65 -35.33
C PHE A 351 19.10 16.06 -36.21
N GLY A 352 17.87 16.60 -36.14
CA GLY A 352 16.72 16.08 -36.88
C GLY A 352 16.93 16.02 -38.39
N GLY A 353 17.65 16.98 -38.97
CA GLY A 353 18.01 16.96 -40.39
C GLY A 353 18.90 15.77 -40.76
N MET A 354 19.82 15.39 -39.88
CA MET A 354 20.70 14.23 -40.07
C MET A 354 19.95 12.92 -39.86
N ILE A 355 19.13 12.83 -38.81
CA ILE A 355 18.30 11.65 -38.52
C ILE A 355 17.33 11.37 -39.66
N MET A 356 16.64 12.39 -40.17
CA MET A 356 15.72 12.25 -41.31
C MET A 356 16.46 11.85 -42.58
N PHE A 357 17.63 12.42 -42.84
CA PHE A 357 18.43 12.04 -44.00
C PHE A 357 18.85 10.57 -43.96
N VAL A 358 19.26 10.04 -42.80
CA VAL A 358 19.61 8.62 -42.64
C VAL A 358 18.39 7.73 -42.87
N LYS A 359 17.23 8.05 -42.26
CA LYS A 359 15.98 7.30 -42.45
C LYS A 359 15.53 7.30 -43.93
N ASP A 360 15.60 8.45 -44.61
CA ASP A 360 15.29 8.57 -46.04
C ASP A 360 16.21 7.66 -46.88
N CYS A 361 17.51 7.61 -46.55
CA CYS A 361 18.49 6.79 -47.26
C CYS A 361 18.28 5.28 -47.04
N GLU A 362 17.97 4.86 -45.81
CA GLU A 362 17.67 3.46 -45.47
C GLU A 362 16.46 2.94 -46.27
N VAL A 363 15.36 3.70 -46.28
CA VAL A 363 14.15 3.35 -47.05
C VAL A 363 14.43 3.28 -48.56
N GLN A 364 15.26 4.19 -49.07
CA GLN A 364 15.64 4.18 -50.49
C GLN A 364 16.56 3.01 -50.83
N MET A 365 17.46 2.61 -49.92
CA MET A 365 18.28 1.41 -50.09
C MET A 365 17.44 0.14 -50.11
N GLU A 366 16.48 0.00 -49.20
CA GLU A 366 15.57 -1.16 -49.16
C GLU A 366 14.72 -1.29 -50.44
N ARG A 367 14.38 -0.16 -51.08
CA ARG A 367 13.63 -0.11 -52.35
C ARG A 367 14.52 -0.24 -53.59
N GLY A 368 15.82 -0.49 -53.44
CA GLY A 368 16.77 -0.63 -54.56
C GLY A 368 17.13 0.69 -55.26
N GLY A 369 16.84 1.84 -54.63
CA GLY A 369 17.03 3.19 -55.18
C GLY A 369 18.43 3.78 -54.99
N ALA A 370 19.50 3.01 -55.20
CA ALA A 370 20.87 3.45 -54.94
C ALA A 370 21.33 4.67 -55.78
N GLU A 371 20.78 4.84 -56.99
CA GLU A 371 21.05 6.00 -57.85
C GLU A 371 20.39 7.29 -57.35
N SER A 372 19.25 7.19 -56.64
CA SER A 372 18.53 8.34 -56.08
C SER A 372 19.31 8.99 -54.93
N ILE A 373 20.01 8.18 -54.12
CA ILE A 373 20.84 8.64 -52.99
C ILE A 373 22.03 9.49 -53.47
N LYS A 374 22.58 9.20 -54.66
CA LYS A 374 23.67 10.00 -55.25
C LYS A 374 23.21 11.42 -55.59
N CYS A 375 21.93 11.63 -55.92
CA CYS A 375 21.39 12.95 -56.20
C CYS A 375 21.30 13.85 -54.96
N ASP A 376 21.34 13.28 -53.75
CA ASP A 376 21.27 14.01 -52.48
C ASP A 376 22.66 14.43 -51.93
N GLU A 377 23.75 14.28 -52.70
CA GLU A 377 25.12 14.58 -52.26
C GLU A 377 25.28 16.01 -51.68
N LYS A 378 24.63 17.00 -52.27
CA LYS A 378 24.68 18.39 -51.78
C LYS A 378 23.97 18.56 -50.44
N ARG A 379 22.87 17.83 -50.22
CA ARG A 379 22.08 17.84 -48.98
C ARG A 379 22.89 17.23 -47.85
N VAL A 380 23.54 16.08 -48.07
CA VAL A 380 24.39 15.46 -47.03
C VAL A 380 25.61 16.32 -46.71
N GLN A 381 26.27 16.95 -47.70
CA GLN A 381 27.40 17.84 -47.44
C GLN A 381 27.01 19.03 -46.55
N GLN A 382 25.82 19.60 -46.74
CA GLN A 382 25.32 20.70 -45.91
C GLN A 382 25.03 20.23 -44.47
N ILE A 383 24.37 19.08 -44.31
CA ILE A 383 24.06 18.49 -43.01
C ILE A 383 25.35 18.18 -42.24
N VAL A 384 26.34 17.54 -42.88
CA VAL A 384 27.62 17.16 -42.25
C VAL A 384 28.43 18.40 -41.83
N ARG A 385 28.42 19.47 -42.64
CA ARG A 385 29.07 20.74 -42.26
C ARG A 385 28.40 21.40 -41.07
N GLY A 386 27.06 21.43 -41.04
CA GLY A 386 26.30 21.94 -39.89
C GLY A 386 26.59 21.14 -38.62
N PHE A 387 26.56 19.81 -38.71
CA PHE A 387 26.90 18.92 -37.62
C PHE A 387 28.29 19.21 -37.06
N ASN A 388 29.33 19.22 -37.92
CA ASN A 388 30.71 19.43 -37.49
C ASN A 388 30.95 20.76 -36.75
N ASN A 389 30.16 21.79 -37.07
CA ASN A 389 30.28 23.11 -36.44
C ASN A 389 29.60 23.18 -35.07
N ASP A 390 28.45 22.53 -34.90
CA ASP A 390 27.55 22.79 -33.77
C ASP A 390 27.38 21.61 -32.80
N TRP A 391 27.84 20.39 -33.14
CA TRP A 391 27.55 19.18 -32.37
C TRP A 391 27.98 19.25 -30.89
N LYS A 392 29.17 19.79 -30.61
CA LYS A 392 29.69 19.90 -29.22
C LYS A 392 28.80 20.81 -28.37
N ARG A 393 28.41 21.95 -28.93
CA ARG A 393 27.58 22.94 -28.25
C ARG A 393 26.15 22.40 -28.07
N ALA A 394 25.62 21.71 -29.07
CA ALA A 394 24.32 21.04 -28.98
C ALA A 394 24.31 20.00 -27.84
N LEU A 395 25.33 19.15 -27.76
CA LEU A 395 25.49 18.15 -26.69
C LEU A 395 25.61 18.79 -25.30
N GLU A 396 26.37 19.86 -25.15
CA GLU A 396 26.47 20.59 -23.87
C GLU A 396 25.10 21.15 -23.43
N MET A 397 24.32 21.70 -24.37
CA MET A 397 22.98 22.21 -24.08
C MET A 397 22.01 21.08 -23.73
N ILE A 398 22.00 19.99 -24.50
CA ILE A 398 21.15 18.83 -24.23
C ILE A 398 21.48 18.22 -22.86
N ASN A 399 22.76 18.01 -22.56
CA ASN A 399 23.20 17.48 -21.27
C ASN A 399 22.76 18.39 -20.10
N GLY A 400 22.93 19.70 -20.24
CA GLY A 400 22.45 20.68 -19.27
C GLY A 400 20.94 20.63 -19.04
N GLU A 401 20.16 20.33 -20.07
CA GLU A 401 18.71 20.20 -19.98
C GLU A 401 18.27 18.88 -19.35
N VAL A 402 18.88 17.75 -19.74
CA VAL A 402 18.62 16.42 -19.17
C VAL A 402 18.87 16.44 -17.66
N MET A 403 19.99 17.00 -17.22
CA MET A 403 20.34 17.08 -15.81
C MET A 403 19.43 17.98 -14.98
N ARG A 404 18.73 18.95 -15.61
CA ARG A 404 17.72 19.78 -14.94
C ARG A 404 16.33 19.13 -14.93
N ALA A 405 16.04 18.31 -15.93
CA ALA A 405 14.73 17.69 -16.13
C ALA A 405 14.48 16.48 -15.21
N PHE A 406 15.52 15.69 -14.94
CA PHE A 406 15.38 14.43 -14.18
C PHE A 406 15.98 14.55 -12.79
N THR A 407 15.16 14.31 -11.76
CA THR A 407 15.59 14.34 -10.36
C THR A 407 16.43 13.11 -9.97
N ASN A 408 16.32 12.01 -10.72
CA ASN A 408 17.10 10.79 -10.52
C ASN A 408 18.34 10.80 -11.43
N PHE A 409 19.50 10.98 -10.81
CA PHE A 409 20.78 11.05 -11.51
C PHE A 409 21.11 9.78 -12.32
N LYS A 410 20.66 8.59 -11.87
CA LYS A 410 20.87 7.34 -12.63
C LYS A 410 20.07 7.34 -13.93
N ASN A 411 18.81 7.78 -13.87
CA ASN A 411 17.97 7.89 -15.06
C ASN A 411 18.54 8.94 -16.01
N GLY A 412 18.90 10.13 -15.50
CA GLY A 412 19.59 11.15 -16.30
C GLY A 412 20.86 10.63 -16.98
N THR A 413 21.69 9.87 -16.27
CA THR A 413 22.92 9.28 -16.85
C THR A 413 22.61 8.21 -17.91
N GLN A 414 21.60 7.35 -17.69
CA GLN A 414 21.20 6.34 -18.68
C GLN A 414 20.64 6.98 -19.96
N ILE A 415 19.89 8.07 -19.83
CA ILE A 415 19.39 8.85 -20.96
C ILE A 415 20.57 9.41 -21.77
N LEU A 416 21.57 10.01 -21.11
CA LEU A 416 22.78 10.52 -21.76
C LEU A 416 23.59 9.43 -22.46
N GLN A 417 23.67 8.23 -21.87
CA GLN A 417 24.35 7.08 -22.47
C GLN A 417 23.63 6.59 -23.74
N ARG A 418 22.29 6.54 -23.72
CA ARG A 418 21.49 6.17 -24.90
C ARG A 418 21.55 7.22 -25.98
N GLU A 419 21.54 8.51 -25.61
CA GLU A 419 21.76 9.63 -26.52
C GLU A 419 23.11 9.51 -27.24
N SER A 420 24.18 9.18 -26.51
CA SER A 420 25.53 9.05 -27.05
C SER A 420 25.74 7.80 -27.92
N ALA A 421 24.81 6.85 -27.88
CA ALA A 421 24.87 5.60 -28.64
C ALA A 421 24.10 5.65 -29.97
N LEU A 422 23.20 6.63 -30.13
CA LEU A 422 22.56 7.01 -31.39
C LEU A 422 23.49 7.91 -32.21
#